data_AF-A0A5C4VES8-F1
#
_entry.id   AF-A0A5C4VES8-F1
#
_cell.length_a   1.000
_cell.length_b   1.000
_cell.length_c   1.000
_cell.angle_alpha   90.00
_cell.angle_beta   90.00
_cell.angle_gamma   90.00
#
_symmetry.space_group_name_H-M   'P 1'
#
loop_
_entity.id
_entity.type
_entity.pdbx_description
1 polymer ?
#
loop_
_entity_poly.entity_id
_entity_poly.type
_entity_poly.pdbx_seq_one_letter_code
_entity_poly.pdbx_strand_id
1 'polypeptide(L)'
;MAFELICEIEPPTKPDLKRVRHQIGTMSTIAHSFLIPDNHIGRATVSSVAVAHEVEAMGGRGIACLNSRDRNLLGFRRDLLTAAAYGVDQFLFVYGDKPASGNRTSDLTVRSMIEEAREFSPGLRLGAAASARSLPAWKRAADFLFLQVGFSVEAQLRWREAHPVDVPVYAGVMVLASERHARSLAAAIPDIELPEQLVAKVAADRMAGVEAACEQVLALRDSGAFDGVHLIPVSRYRDVESRLAGAL
;
A
#
# COMPACT_ATOMS: atom_id res chain seq x y z
N MET A 1 33.29 10.52 28.74
CA MET A 1 32.45 9.95 27.68
C MET A 1 33.24 8.87 26.99
N ALA A 2 32.64 7.71 26.72
CA ALA A 2 33.26 6.69 25.88
C ALA A 2 33.31 7.20 24.43
N PHE A 3 34.41 6.95 23.73
CA PHE A 3 34.57 7.27 22.31
C PHE A 3 33.70 6.32 21.48
N GLU A 4 32.84 6.86 20.61
CA GLU A 4 31.95 6.07 19.74
C GLU A 4 32.40 6.17 18.28
N LEU A 5 32.52 5.02 17.61
CA LEU A 5 32.79 4.93 16.18
C LEU A 5 31.50 4.64 15.41
N ILE A 6 31.07 5.58 14.59
CA ILE A 6 29.91 5.46 13.72
C ILE A 6 30.39 5.13 12.30
N CYS A 7 29.94 4.00 11.76
CA CYS A 7 30.27 3.58 10.40
C CYS A 7 29.15 3.96 9.45
N GLU A 8 29.43 4.77 8.43
CA GLU A 8 28.50 4.93 7.32
C GLU A 8 28.52 3.67 6.42
N ILE A 9 27.35 3.17 6.05
CA ILE A 9 27.22 2.01 5.15
C ILE A 9 26.57 2.42 3.84
N GLU A 10 26.94 1.73 2.76
CA GLU A 10 26.40 2.02 1.43
C GLU A 10 25.05 1.31 1.28
N PRO A 11 23.92 2.04 1.23
CA PRO A 11 22.62 1.42 1.10
C PRO A 11 22.49 0.80 -0.31
N PRO A 12 21.83 -0.37 -0.44
CA PRO A 12 21.70 -1.02 -1.75
C PRO A 12 20.90 -0.18 -2.74
N THR A 13 21.34 -0.14 -3.99
CA THR A 13 20.59 0.45 -5.13
C THR A 13 19.76 -0.59 -5.89
N LYS A 14 19.82 -1.84 -5.46
CA LYS A 14 19.08 -2.99 -5.98
C LYS A 14 18.34 -3.67 -4.83
N PRO A 15 17.29 -4.47 -5.10
CA PRO A 15 16.55 -5.21 -4.07
C PRO A 15 17.34 -6.42 -3.53
N ASP A 16 18.58 -6.21 -3.07
CA ASP A 16 19.45 -7.23 -2.49
C ASP A 16 20.19 -6.66 -1.27
N LEU A 17 19.99 -7.30 -0.11
CA LEU A 17 20.61 -6.92 1.16
C LEU A 17 21.91 -7.67 1.45
N LYS A 18 22.35 -8.62 0.62
CA LYS A 18 23.55 -9.43 0.88
C LYS A 18 24.80 -8.58 1.12
N ARG A 19 25.03 -7.58 0.25
CA ARG A 19 26.22 -6.72 0.34
C ARG A 19 26.21 -5.87 1.60
N VAL A 20 25.07 -5.26 1.93
CA VAL A 20 24.97 -4.42 3.14
C VAL A 20 25.08 -5.26 4.41
N ARG A 21 24.48 -6.46 4.46
CA ARG A 21 24.66 -7.41 5.58
C ARG A 21 26.11 -7.83 5.76
N HIS A 22 26.83 -8.10 4.67
CA HIS A 22 28.27 -8.40 4.75
C HIS A 22 29.07 -7.21 5.29
N GLN A 23 28.75 -5.98 4.85
CA GLN A 23 29.39 -4.77 5.36
C GLN A 23 29.12 -4.57 6.86
N ILE A 24 27.87 -4.71 7.30
CA ILE A 24 27.47 -4.64 8.72
C ILE A 24 28.26 -5.67 9.51
N GLY A 25 28.20 -6.95 9.14
CA GLY A 25 28.88 -8.03 9.86
C GLY A 25 30.40 -7.84 9.96
N THR A 26 31.03 -7.30 8.91
CA THR A 26 32.47 -7.01 8.91
C THR A 26 32.81 -5.84 9.82
N MET A 27 32.01 -4.78 9.79
CA MET A 27 32.29 -3.54 10.52
C MET A 27 31.83 -3.59 11.99
N SER A 28 30.95 -4.53 12.37
CA SER A 28 30.49 -4.72 13.76
C SER A 28 31.63 -5.05 14.74
N THR A 29 32.82 -5.44 14.26
CA THR A 29 33.98 -5.66 15.14
C THR A 29 34.59 -4.36 15.66
N ILE A 30 34.29 -3.21 15.05
CA ILE A 30 34.88 -1.90 15.38
C ILE A 30 33.85 -0.77 15.52
N ALA A 31 32.70 -0.87 14.85
CA ALA A 31 31.66 0.14 14.85
C ALA A 31 30.67 -0.08 16.00
N HIS A 32 30.30 1.02 16.66
CA HIS A 32 29.29 1.03 17.71
C HIS A 32 27.90 1.27 17.14
N SER A 33 27.82 2.09 16.08
CA SER A 33 26.59 2.46 15.39
C SER A 33 26.84 2.57 13.89
N PHE A 34 25.77 2.47 13.11
CA PHE A 34 25.79 2.49 11.66
C PHE A 34 24.92 3.63 11.12
N LEU A 35 25.48 4.52 10.31
CA LEU A 35 24.74 5.57 9.63
C LEU A 35 24.32 5.08 8.24
N ILE A 36 23.04 5.24 7.89
CA ILE A 36 22.50 4.80 6.61
C ILE A 36 22.01 6.02 5.81
N PRO A 37 22.77 6.47 4.79
CA PRO A 37 22.33 7.50 3.87
C PRO A 37 21.02 7.19 3.15
N ASP A 38 20.27 8.23 2.78
CA ASP A 38 19.03 8.12 2.02
C ASP A 38 19.21 8.80 0.67
N ASN A 39 18.97 8.05 -0.41
CA ASN A 39 19.07 8.51 -1.79
C ASN A 39 20.32 9.37 -2.11
N HIS A 40 21.50 8.96 -1.60
CA HIS A 40 22.72 9.78 -1.69
C HIS A 40 23.07 10.09 -3.16
N ILE A 41 23.55 11.31 -3.44
CA ILE A 41 23.87 11.77 -4.81
C ILE A 41 22.63 11.73 -5.74
N GLY A 42 21.41 11.67 -5.19
CA GLY A 42 20.17 11.62 -5.96
C GLY A 42 19.90 10.28 -6.65
N ARG A 43 20.46 9.19 -6.15
CA ARG A 43 20.17 7.83 -6.64
C ARG A 43 19.24 7.11 -5.68
N ALA A 44 18.21 6.44 -6.19
CA ALA A 44 17.31 5.66 -5.36
C ALA A 44 18.03 4.50 -4.67
N THR A 45 17.79 4.34 -3.38
CA THR A 45 18.34 3.25 -2.56
C THR A 45 17.24 2.53 -1.80
N VAL A 46 17.52 1.34 -1.29
CA VAL A 46 16.66 0.72 -0.27
C VAL A 46 16.51 1.70 0.90
N SER A 47 15.29 1.78 1.43
CA SER A 47 14.96 2.70 2.53
C SER A 47 15.95 2.60 3.67
N SER A 48 16.48 3.75 4.11
CA SER A 48 17.39 3.84 5.26
C SER A 48 16.78 3.25 6.53
N VAL A 49 15.46 3.39 6.72
CA VAL A 49 14.71 2.78 7.84
C VAL A 49 14.73 1.25 7.76
N ALA A 50 14.55 0.68 6.57
CA ALA A 50 14.59 -0.77 6.40
C ALA A 50 15.99 -1.34 6.65
N VAL A 51 17.04 -0.64 6.20
CA VAL A 51 18.42 -1.05 6.47
C VAL A 51 18.79 -0.85 7.94
N ALA A 52 18.31 0.20 8.61
CA ALA A 52 18.49 0.38 10.05
C ALA A 52 17.86 -0.77 10.85
N HIS A 53 16.66 -1.21 10.46
CA HIS A 53 16.01 -2.40 11.03
C HIS A 53 16.86 -3.67 10.82
N GLU A 54 17.49 -3.82 9.66
CA GLU A 54 18.43 -4.95 9.40
C GLU A 54 19.69 -4.87 10.27
N VAL A 55 20.23 -3.67 10.52
CA VAL A 55 21.35 -3.46 11.47
C VAL A 55 20.95 -3.93 12.86
N GLU A 56 19.75 -3.55 13.34
CA GLU A 56 19.23 -3.97 14.65
C GLU A 56 19.00 -5.48 14.71
N ALA A 57 18.48 -6.09 13.64
CA ALA A 57 18.32 -7.53 13.54
C ALA A 57 19.67 -8.29 13.58
N MET A 58 20.77 -7.62 13.19
CA MET A 58 22.14 -8.13 13.29
C MET A 58 22.84 -7.78 14.62
N GLY A 59 22.12 -7.18 15.58
CA GLY A 59 22.63 -6.81 16.90
C GLY A 59 23.42 -5.50 16.95
N GLY A 60 23.41 -4.72 15.87
CA GLY A 60 24.00 -3.37 15.82
C GLY A 60 22.99 -2.28 16.19
N ARG A 61 23.43 -1.02 16.11
CA ARG A 61 22.57 0.17 16.25
C ARG A 61 22.55 0.94 14.93
N GLY A 62 21.37 1.17 14.35
CA GLY A 62 21.20 1.87 13.08
C GLY A 62 20.74 3.32 13.26
N ILE A 63 21.24 4.23 12.43
CA ILE A 63 20.83 5.64 12.34
C ILE A 63 20.33 5.89 10.91
N ALA A 64 19.02 6.09 10.74
CA ALA A 64 18.41 6.29 9.44
C ALA A 64 18.48 7.77 9.00
N CYS A 65 19.14 8.05 7.88
CA CYS A 65 19.05 9.38 7.26
C CYS A 65 17.70 9.55 6.57
N LEU A 66 17.11 10.76 6.58
CA LEU A 66 15.96 11.09 5.74
C LEU A 66 16.17 12.44 5.04
N ASN A 67 15.99 12.45 3.72
CA ASN A 67 16.02 13.67 2.91
C ASN A 67 14.66 14.37 2.91
N SER A 68 14.62 15.66 3.19
CA SER A 68 13.38 16.46 3.12
C SER A 68 12.92 16.74 1.68
N ARG A 69 13.83 16.83 0.71
CA ARG A 69 13.51 17.12 -0.70
C ARG A 69 12.69 16.03 -1.41
N ASP A 70 12.78 14.78 -0.94
CA ASP A 70 12.17 13.60 -1.59
C ASP A 70 10.74 13.32 -1.07
N ARG A 71 10.23 14.14 -0.15
CA ARG A 71 9.03 13.85 0.63
C ARG A 71 8.08 15.03 0.69
N ASN A 72 6.79 14.71 0.65
CA ASN A 72 5.76 15.58 1.20
C ASN A 72 5.52 15.24 2.68
N LEU A 73 4.70 16.04 3.38
CA LEU A 73 4.43 15.86 4.81
C LEU A 73 3.84 14.47 5.15
N LEU A 74 3.02 13.90 4.26
CA LEU A 74 2.44 12.56 4.47
C LEU A 74 3.51 11.47 4.34
N GLY A 75 4.39 11.57 3.34
CA GLY A 75 5.52 10.66 3.18
C GLY A 75 6.45 10.67 4.39
N PHE A 76 6.78 11.85 4.92
CA PHE A 76 7.59 11.96 6.14
C PHE A 76 6.91 11.31 7.36
N ARG A 77 5.62 11.60 7.58
CA ARG A 77 4.86 10.98 8.70
C ARG A 77 4.77 9.47 8.58
N ARG A 78 4.58 8.94 7.36
CA ARG A 78 4.60 7.49 7.09
C ARG A 78 5.93 6.87 7.50
N ASP A 79 7.04 7.49 7.14
CA ASP A 79 8.37 6.96 7.45
C ASP A 79 8.61 6.89 8.96
N LEU A 80 8.19 7.92 9.72
CA LEU A 80 8.25 7.91 11.19
C LEU A 80 7.38 6.81 11.82
N LEU A 81 6.14 6.65 11.34
CA LEU A 81 5.24 5.59 11.82
C LEU A 81 5.81 4.20 11.51
N THR A 82 6.41 4.04 10.34
CA THR A 82 7.05 2.78 9.92
C THR A 82 8.22 2.48 10.83
N ALA A 83 9.12 3.44 11.05
CA ALA A 83 10.28 3.26 11.90
C ALA A 83 9.89 2.87 13.34
N ALA A 84 8.92 3.59 13.93
CA ALA A 84 8.41 3.25 15.26
C ALA A 84 7.79 1.84 15.33
N ALA A 85 7.12 1.38 14.28
CA ALA A 85 6.56 0.03 14.21
C ALA A 85 7.64 -1.07 14.10
N TYR A 86 8.78 -0.76 13.49
CA TYR A 86 9.91 -1.68 13.32
C TYR A 86 11.03 -1.52 14.37
N GLY A 87 10.85 -0.65 15.36
CA GLY A 87 11.80 -0.44 16.46
C GLY A 87 12.94 0.56 16.17
N VAL A 88 12.96 1.19 15.00
CA VAL A 88 14.01 2.15 14.60
C VAL A 88 13.73 3.53 15.22
N ASP A 89 14.62 3.99 16.09
CA ASP A 89 14.42 5.21 16.89
C ASP A 89 15.50 6.31 16.69
N GLN A 90 16.55 6.06 15.89
CA GLN A 90 17.61 7.05 15.62
C GLN A 90 17.59 7.56 14.18
N PHE A 91 17.68 8.89 14.03
CA PHE A 91 17.58 9.56 12.73
C PHE A 91 18.58 10.70 12.54
N LEU A 92 18.92 10.94 11.28
CA LEU A 92 19.59 12.15 10.81
C LEU A 92 18.76 12.82 9.71
N PHE A 93 18.30 14.05 9.93
CA PHE A 93 17.52 14.79 8.94
C PHE A 93 18.39 15.74 8.13
N VAL A 94 18.30 15.66 6.81
CA VAL A 94 19.07 16.49 5.88
C VAL A 94 18.20 17.03 4.76
N TYR A 95 18.64 18.08 4.08
CA TYR A 95 17.96 18.54 2.86
C TYR A 95 18.12 17.53 1.71
N GLY A 96 19.34 17.01 1.54
CA GLY A 96 19.75 16.14 0.44
C GLY A 96 20.44 16.91 -0.69
N ASP A 97 21.13 16.19 -1.57
CA ASP A 97 21.85 16.79 -2.72
C ASP A 97 20.89 17.42 -3.75
N LYS A 98 21.40 18.12 -4.77
CA LYS A 98 20.57 18.43 -5.94
C LYS A 98 20.49 17.17 -6.82
N PRO A 99 19.29 16.67 -7.15
CA PRO A 99 19.18 15.47 -7.97
C PRO A 99 19.62 15.79 -9.40
N ALA A 100 20.37 14.87 -10.02
CA ALA A 100 20.70 14.94 -11.44
C ALA A 100 19.55 14.42 -12.33
N SER A 101 18.62 13.65 -11.77
CA SER A 101 17.49 13.00 -12.44
C SER A 101 16.34 12.76 -11.45
N GLY A 102 15.10 12.68 -11.95
CA GLY A 102 13.89 12.41 -11.15
C GLY A 102 13.03 13.66 -10.93
N ASN A 103 11.71 13.51 -11.07
CA ASN A 103 10.73 14.57 -10.83
C ASN A 103 10.32 14.63 -9.36
N ARG A 104 9.64 15.71 -8.96
CA ARG A 104 9.11 15.80 -7.59
C ARG A 104 8.01 14.76 -7.39
N THR A 105 7.85 14.28 -6.16
CA THR A 105 6.79 13.33 -5.77
C THR A 105 5.38 13.82 -6.16
N SER A 106 5.18 15.14 -6.27
CA SER A 106 3.93 15.76 -6.71
C SER A 106 3.53 15.44 -8.15
N ASP A 107 4.46 14.96 -8.97
CA ASP A 107 4.28 14.77 -10.41
C ASP A 107 4.00 13.30 -10.76
N LEU A 108 3.97 12.41 -9.76
CA LEU A 108 3.68 10.98 -9.92
C LEU A 108 2.18 10.75 -10.13
N THR A 109 1.83 10.18 -11.28
CA THR A 109 0.49 9.66 -11.58
C THR A 109 0.50 8.13 -11.46
N VAL A 110 -0.65 7.49 -11.26
CA VAL A 110 -0.70 6.01 -11.23
C VAL A 110 -0.15 5.40 -12.52
N ARG A 111 -0.35 6.06 -13.66
CA ARG A 111 0.22 5.64 -14.94
C ARG A 111 1.75 5.68 -14.91
N SER A 112 2.33 6.82 -14.54
CA SER A 112 3.80 6.94 -14.48
C SER A 112 4.40 6.04 -13.40
N MET A 113 3.70 5.78 -12.29
CA MET A 113 4.12 4.78 -11.29
C MET A 113 4.25 3.38 -11.90
N ILE A 114 3.32 2.97 -12.77
CA ILE A 114 3.39 1.67 -13.46
C ILE A 114 4.58 1.66 -14.42
N GLU A 115 4.74 2.71 -15.22
CA GLU A 115 5.85 2.83 -16.19
C GLU A 115 7.23 2.76 -15.49
N GLU A 116 7.42 3.56 -14.44
CA GLU A 116 8.65 3.58 -13.62
C GLU A 116 8.92 2.22 -12.94
N ALA A 117 7.89 1.58 -12.38
CA ALA A 117 8.05 0.29 -11.72
C ALA A 117 8.46 -0.82 -12.70
N ARG A 118 7.96 -0.78 -13.94
CA ARG A 118 8.36 -1.73 -15.00
C ARG A 118 9.80 -1.54 -15.42
N GLU A 119 10.25 -0.30 -15.53
CA GLU A 119 11.64 0.01 -15.84
C GLU A 119 12.57 -0.42 -14.70
N PHE A 120 12.17 -0.16 -13.44
CA PHE A 120 12.98 -0.46 -12.27
C PHE A 120 13.04 -1.97 -11.95
N SER A 121 11.92 -2.68 -12.06
CA SER A 121 11.84 -4.10 -11.75
C SER A 121 10.72 -4.79 -12.55
N PRO A 122 11.05 -5.39 -13.71
CA PRO A 122 10.05 -5.96 -14.61
C PRO A 122 9.28 -7.16 -14.00
N GLY A 123 9.80 -7.76 -12.92
CA GLY A 123 9.16 -8.90 -12.25
C GLY A 123 8.05 -8.53 -11.25
N LEU A 124 7.82 -7.23 -10.98
CA LEU A 124 6.75 -6.81 -10.07
C LEU A 124 5.37 -7.05 -10.69
N ARG A 125 4.41 -7.53 -9.91
CA ARG A 125 2.99 -7.51 -10.30
C ARG A 125 2.37 -6.18 -9.89
N LEU A 126 1.83 -5.43 -10.84
CA LEU A 126 1.32 -4.07 -10.67
C LEU A 126 -0.19 -4.05 -10.83
N GLY A 127 -0.88 -3.51 -9.82
CA GLY A 127 -2.33 -3.38 -9.82
C GLY A 127 -2.79 -1.95 -10.03
N ALA A 128 -3.98 -1.76 -10.60
CA ALA A 128 -4.63 -0.45 -10.68
C ALA A 128 -6.09 -0.54 -10.22
N ALA A 129 -6.57 0.51 -9.56
CA ALA A 129 -8.00 0.64 -9.26
C ALA A 129 -8.76 1.04 -10.54
N ALA A 130 -9.85 0.35 -10.86
CA ALA A 130 -10.81 0.68 -11.91
C ALA A 130 -12.04 1.37 -11.30
N SER A 131 -12.52 2.45 -11.91
CA SER A 131 -13.74 3.10 -11.43
C SER A 131 -14.97 2.39 -11.98
N ALA A 132 -16.11 2.55 -11.29
CA ALA A 132 -17.38 1.95 -11.70
C ALA A 132 -17.95 2.51 -13.02
N ARG A 133 -17.34 3.55 -13.61
CA ARG A 133 -17.84 4.21 -14.82
C ARG A 133 -16.99 3.94 -16.06
N SER A 134 -15.68 4.10 -15.96
CA SER A 134 -14.80 3.99 -17.11
C SER A 134 -13.49 3.29 -16.79
N LEU A 135 -13.01 2.52 -17.75
CA LEU A 135 -11.68 1.91 -17.71
C LEU A 135 -10.76 2.55 -18.75
N PRO A 136 -9.95 3.56 -18.37
CA PRO A 136 -8.97 4.15 -19.26
C PRO A 136 -8.03 3.09 -19.88
N ALA A 137 -7.70 3.24 -21.16
CA ALA A 137 -6.89 2.27 -21.89
C ALA A 137 -5.55 1.94 -21.21
N TRP A 138 -4.89 2.95 -20.60
CA TRP A 138 -3.61 2.75 -19.92
C TRP A 138 -3.69 1.78 -18.73
N LYS A 139 -4.86 1.62 -18.09
CA LYS A 139 -5.02 0.67 -16.98
C LYS A 139 -4.88 -0.79 -17.43
N ARG A 140 -5.00 -1.06 -18.74
CA ARG A 140 -4.73 -2.39 -19.31
C ARG A 140 -3.24 -2.79 -19.23
N ALA A 141 -2.34 -1.85 -18.93
CA ALA A 141 -0.93 -2.14 -18.67
C ALA A 141 -0.67 -2.70 -17.24
N ALA A 142 -1.68 -2.63 -16.34
CA ALA A 142 -1.62 -3.28 -15.05
C ALA A 142 -1.77 -4.81 -15.20
N ASP A 143 -1.15 -5.58 -14.33
CA ASP A 143 -1.25 -7.04 -14.30
C ASP A 143 -2.54 -7.54 -13.63
N PHE A 144 -3.27 -6.64 -12.97
CA PHE A 144 -4.58 -6.90 -12.38
C PHE A 144 -5.31 -5.60 -12.05
N LEU A 145 -6.62 -5.68 -11.90
CA LEU A 145 -7.49 -4.54 -11.63
C LEU A 145 -8.33 -4.77 -10.37
N PHE A 146 -8.47 -3.72 -9.56
CA PHE A 146 -9.45 -3.64 -8.48
C PHE A 146 -10.60 -2.76 -8.89
N LEU A 147 -11.78 -3.33 -9.17
CA LEU A 147 -12.97 -2.52 -9.34
C LEU A 147 -13.31 -1.82 -8.02
N GLN A 148 -13.61 -0.53 -8.09
CA GLN A 148 -14.07 0.24 -6.93
C GLN A 148 -15.29 -0.42 -6.27
N VAL A 149 -15.45 -0.13 -4.98
CA VAL A 149 -16.54 -0.66 -4.17
C VAL A 149 -17.89 -0.34 -4.82
N GLY A 150 -18.72 -1.37 -4.95
CA GLY A 150 -20.14 -1.24 -5.25
C GLY A 150 -20.98 -1.97 -4.20
N PHE A 151 -22.24 -1.59 -4.06
CA PHE A 151 -23.22 -2.25 -3.19
C PHE A 151 -24.32 -2.99 -3.99
N SER A 152 -24.04 -3.25 -5.27
CA SER A 152 -24.93 -3.98 -6.18
C SER A 152 -24.11 -4.96 -7.01
N VAL A 153 -24.37 -6.26 -6.79
CA VAL A 153 -23.79 -7.36 -7.60
C VAL A 153 -24.09 -7.12 -9.07
N GLU A 154 -25.33 -6.80 -9.40
CA GLU A 154 -25.79 -6.58 -10.77
C GLU A 154 -25.01 -5.45 -11.45
N ALA A 155 -24.82 -4.32 -10.77
CA ALA A 155 -24.06 -3.20 -11.33
C ALA A 155 -22.60 -3.59 -11.60
N GLN A 156 -21.99 -4.38 -10.73
CA GLN A 156 -20.62 -4.88 -10.91
C GLN A 156 -20.52 -5.86 -12.06
N LEU A 157 -21.48 -6.79 -12.21
CA LEU A 157 -21.54 -7.72 -13.33
C LEU A 157 -21.69 -6.98 -14.67
N ARG A 158 -22.60 -6.00 -14.75
CA ARG A 158 -22.76 -5.15 -15.93
C ARG A 158 -21.48 -4.41 -16.27
N TRP A 159 -20.77 -3.88 -15.26
CA TRP A 159 -19.48 -3.24 -15.49
C TRP A 159 -18.46 -4.21 -16.07
N ARG A 160 -18.38 -5.43 -15.51
CA ARG A 160 -17.43 -6.45 -15.93
C ARG A 160 -17.66 -6.93 -17.37
N GLU A 161 -18.93 -7.07 -17.76
CA GLU A 161 -19.34 -7.40 -19.12
C GLU A 161 -18.99 -6.27 -20.11
N ALA A 162 -19.25 -5.02 -19.74
CA ALA A 162 -18.94 -3.87 -20.59
C ALA A 162 -17.43 -3.60 -20.76
N HIS A 163 -16.58 -4.14 -19.88
CA HIS A 163 -15.14 -3.89 -19.88
C HIS A 163 -14.33 -5.19 -19.97
N PRO A 164 -14.36 -5.90 -21.12
CA PRO A 164 -13.55 -7.09 -21.31
C PRO A 164 -12.05 -6.73 -21.27
N VAL A 165 -11.33 -7.45 -20.42
CA VAL A 165 -9.88 -7.39 -20.24
C VAL A 165 -9.34 -8.80 -20.00
N ASP A 166 -8.11 -9.03 -20.43
CA ASP A 166 -7.42 -10.33 -20.30
C ASP A 166 -6.63 -10.45 -18.97
N VAL A 167 -6.71 -9.42 -18.13
CA VAL A 167 -6.03 -9.37 -16.83
C VAL A 167 -7.02 -9.67 -15.70
N PRO A 168 -6.57 -10.27 -14.59
CA PRO A 168 -7.43 -10.53 -13.44
C PRO A 168 -8.14 -9.28 -12.95
N VAL A 169 -9.45 -9.39 -12.68
CA VAL A 169 -10.28 -8.32 -12.14
C VAL A 169 -10.90 -8.77 -10.82
N TYR A 170 -10.67 -7.98 -9.78
CA TYR A 170 -11.22 -8.19 -8.45
C TYR A 170 -12.34 -7.18 -8.16
N ALA A 171 -13.54 -7.67 -7.83
CA ALA A 171 -14.68 -6.82 -7.50
C ALA A 171 -14.52 -6.18 -6.11
N GLY A 172 -14.72 -4.87 -5.98
CA GLY A 172 -14.67 -4.20 -4.68
C GLY A 172 -15.95 -4.42 -3.87
N VAL A 173 -15.83 -4.95 -2.65
CA VAL A 173 -16.96 -5.11 -1.72
C VAL A 173 -16.59 -4.46 -0.40
N MET A 174 -17.49 -3.68 0.21
CA MET A 174 -17.24 -3.01 1.48
C MET A 174 -18.36 -3.28 2.47
N VAL A 175 -18.00 -3.48 3.73
CA VAL A 175 -18.96 -3.52 4.83
C VAL A 175 -19.45 -2.12 5.14
N LEU A 176 -20.77 -1.90 5.02
CA LEU A 176 -21.40 -0.69 5.52
C LEU A 176 -21.52 -0.76 7.05
N ALA A 177 -20.48 -0.31 7.75
CA ALA A 177 -20.36 -0.51 9.19
C ALA A 177 -21.42 0.19 10.07
N SER A 178 -22.00 1.31 9.61
CA SER A 178 -23.04 2.08 10.32
C SER A 178 -23.71 3.11 9.40
N GLU A 179 -24.83 3.66 9.84
CA GLU A 179 -25.50 4.78 9.15
C GLU A 179 -24.61 6.04 9.06
N ARG A 180 -23.84 6.33 10.13
CA ARG A 180 -22.83 7.41 10.09
C ARG A 180 -21.76 7.13 9.04
N HIS A 181 -21.28 5.88 8.96
CA HIS A 181 -20.30 5.50 7.94
C HIS A 181 -20.89 5.65 6.53
N ALA A 182 -22.16 5.28 6.33
CA ALA A 182 -22.87 5.49 5.07
C ALA A 182 -22.89 6.96 4.64
N ARG A 183 -23.27 7.87 5.55
CA ARG A 183 -23.25 9.32 5.27
C ARG A 183 -21.85 9.83 4.95
N SER A 184 -20.84 9.39 5.69
CA SER A 184 -19.44 9.76 5.42
C SER A 184 -18.97 9.26 4.05
N LEU A 185 -19.37 8.05 3.66
CA LEU A 185 -19.01 7.44 2.40
C LEU A 185 -19.66 8.17 1.22
N ALA A 186 -20.96 8.47 1.31
CA ALA A 186 -21.68 9.26 0.31
C ALA A 186 -21.10 10.67 0.12
N ALA A 187 -20.62 11.29 1.20
CA ALA A 187 -19.98 12.61 1.13
C ALA A 187 -18.56 12.57 0.54
N ALA A 188 -17.82 11.48 0.77
CA ALA A 188 -16.41 11.38 0.40
C ALA A 188 -16.18 10.77 -1.00
N ILE A 189 -17.10 9.94 -1.48
CA ILE A 189 -16.97 9.25 -2.78
C ILE A 189 -18.09 9.75 -3.70
N PRO A 190 -17.78 10.71 -4.60
CA PRO A 190 -18.68 11.09 -5.67
C PRO A 190 -19.05 9.84 -6.46
N ASP A 191 -20.35 9.67 -6.71
CA ASP A 191 -20.92 8.57 -7.51
C ASP A 191 -21.04 7.20 -6.82
N ILE A 192 -20.84 7.09 -5.50
CA ILE A 192 -21.16 5.84 -4.80
C ILE A 192 -22.67 5.70 -4.61
N GLU A 193 -23.22 4.60 -5.12
CA GLU A 193 -24.64 4.27 -4.95
C GLU A 193 -24.82 3.40 -3.69
N LEU A 194 -25.44 3.98 -2.67
CA LEU A 194 -25.79 3.29 -1.43
C LEU A 194 -27.28 2.94 -1.45
N PRO A 195 -27.66 1.64 -1.43
CA PRO A 195 -29.06 1.24 -1.36
C PRO A 195 -29.71 1.76 -0.07
N GLU A 196 -30.76 2.58 -0.17
CA GLU A 196 -31.46 3.15 0.99
C GLU A 196 -31.92 2.05 1.97
N GLN A 197 -32.37 0.92 1.43
CA GLN A 197 -32.76 -0.24 2.23
C GLN A 197 -31.59 -0.81 3.05
N LEU A 198 -30.38 -0.86 2.48
CA LEU A 198 -29.19 -1.33 3.20
C LEU A 198 -28.82 -0.34 4.31
N VAL A 199 -28.89 0.97 4.03
CA VAL A 199 -28.64 2.01 5.04
C VAL A 199 -29.63 1.90 6.20
N ALA A 200 -30.92 1.73 5.91
CA ALA A 200 -31.97 1.55 6.91
C ALA A 200 -31.75 0.27 7.76
N LYS A 201 -31.42 -0.86 7.12
CA LYS A 201 -31.08 -2.11 7.82
C LYS A 201 -29.88 -1.94 8.74
N VAL A 202 -28.82 -1.28 8.26
CA VAL A 202 -27.59 -1.02 9.04
C VAL A 202 -27.84 -0.06 10.21
N ALA A 203 -28.78 0.87 10.07
CA ALA A 203 -29.19 1.75 11.15
C ALA A 203 -29.89 1.00 12.28
N ALA A 204 -30.71 -0.01 11.93
CA ALA A 204 -31.40 -0.87 12.90
C ALA A 204 -30.47 -1.94 13.51
N ASP A 205 -29.66 -2.59 12.68
CA ASP A 205 -28.68 -3.60 13.09
C ASP A 205 -27.40 -3.48 12.27
N ARG A 206 -26.29 -3.21 12.95
CA ARG A 206 -24.98 -3.07 12.30
C ARG A 206 -24.50 -4.38 11.69
N MET A 207 -24.99 -5.55 12.11
CA MET A 207 -24.66 -6.83 11.48
C MET A 207 -25.18 -6.92 10.04
N ALA A 208 -26.27 -6.22 9.71
CA ALA A 208 -26.83 -6.23 8.35
C ALA A 208 -25.81 -5.78 7.29
N GLY A 209 -24.88 -4.89 7.63
CA GLY A 209 -23.83 -4.46 6.72
C GLY A 209 -22.74 -5.51 6.50
N VAL A 210 -22.49 -6.37 7.50
CA VAL A 210 -21.60 -7.53 7.39
C VAL A 210 -22.27 -8.59 6.53
N GLU A 211 -23.54 -8.89 6.82
CA GLU A 211 -24.35 -9.87 6.08
C GLU A 211 -24.44 -9.52 4.60
N ALA A 212 -24.82 -8.28 4.28
CA ALA A 212 -24.91 -7.83 2.89
C ALA A 212 -23.57 -7.92 2.15
N ALA A 213 -22.45 -7.58 2.80
CA ALA A 213 -21.13 -7.70 2.19
C ALA A 213 -20.74 -9.16 1.97
N CYS A 214 -21.05 -10.06 2.90
CA CYS A 214 -20.76 -11.49 2.76
C CYS A 214 -21.63 -12.12 1.67
N GLU A 215 -22.93 -11.81 1.62
CA GLU A 215 -23.85 -12.22 0.56
C GLU A 215 -23.36 -11.75 -0.80
N GLN A 216 -22.91 -10.49 -0.90
CA GLN A 216 -22.35 -9.93 -2.13
C GLN A 216 -21.06 -10.65 -2.55
N VAL A 217 -20.15 -10.95 -1.61
CA VAL A 217 -18.93 -11.73 -1.89
C VAL A 217 -19.29 -13.10 -2.49
N LEU A 218 -20.23 -13.82 -1.87
CA LEU A 218 -20.64 -15.14 -2.33
C LEU A 218 -21.33 -15.07 -3.69
N ALA A 219 -22.23 -14.11 -3.89
CA ALA A 219 -22.90 -13.91 -5.18
C ALA A 219 -21.92 -13.57 -6.31
N LEU A 220 -20.92 -12.72 -6.05
CA LEU A 220 -19.87 -12.39 -7.03
C LEU A 220 -18.97 -13.59 -7.33
N ARG A 221 -18.62 -14.40 -6.32
CA ARG A 221 -17.90 -15.65 -6.53
C ARG A 221 -18.71 -16.61 -7.41
N ASP A 222 -19.97 -16.84 -7.05
CA ASP A 222 -20.85 -17.80 -7.73
C ASP A 222 -21.16 -17.38 -9.18
N SER A 223 -21.09 -16.07 -9.47
CA SER A 223 -21.22 -15.56 -10.84
C SER A 223 -20.09 -15.98 -11.79
N GLY A 224 -18.90 -16.29 -11.26
CA GLY A 224 -17.70 -16.59 -12.05
C GLY A 224 -17.18 -15.44 -12.92
N ALA A 225 -17.74 -14.22 -12.81
CA ALA A 225 -17.39 -13.09 -13.68
C ALA A 225 -16.07 -12.39 -13.29
N PHE A 226 -15.65 -12.55 -12.05
CA PHE A 226 -14.45 -11.93 -11.47
C PHE A 226 -13.48 -12.99 -11.00
N ASP A 227 -12.18 -12.68 -11.06
CA ASP A 227 -11.10 -13.53 -10.54
C ASP A 227 -11.03 -13.53 -9.01
N GLY A 228 -11.75 -12.61 -8.36
CA GLY A 228 -11.96 -12.59 -6.92
C GLY A 228 -12.63 -11.31 -6.43
N VAL A 229 -12.58 -11.11 -5.11
CA VAL A 229 -13.18 -9.96 -4.43
C VAL A 229 -12.13 -9.21 -3.60
N HIS A 230 -12.09 -7.89 -3.76
CA HIS A 230 -11.38 -6.98 -2.86
C HIS A 230 -12.34 -6.53 -1.75
N LEU A 231 -12.29 -7.25 -0.64
CA LEU A 231 -13.15 -7.03 0.50
C LEU A 231 -12.55 -6.00 1.46
N ILE A 232 -13.34 -4.98 1.78
CA ILE A 232 -13.01 -3.92 2.72
C ILE A 232 -13.91 -4.08 3.96
N PRO A 233 -13.43 -4.78 5.00
CA PRO A 233 -14.26 -5.12 6.17
C PRO A 233 -14.44 -3.93 7.14
N VAL A 234 -13.70 -2.83 6.95
CA VAL A 234 -13.67 -1.68 7.87
C VAL A 234 -13.29 -2.17 9.28
N SER A 235 -14.00 -1.77 10.33
CA SER A 235 -13.78 -2.24 11.70
C SER A 235 -14.43 -3.59 12.00
N ARG A 236 -15.07 -4.25 11.02
CA ARG A 236 -15.87 -5.47 11.20
C ARG A 236 -15.18 -6.74 10.71
N TYR A 237 -13.84 -6.73 10.64
CA TYR A 237 -13.05 -7.85 10.09
C TYR A 237 -13.30 -9.18 10.80
N ARG A 238 -13.54 -9.19 12.12
CA ARG A 238 -13.87 -10.41 12.87
C ARG A 238 -15.23 -11.00 12.50
N ASP A 239 -16.23 -10.15 12.34
CA ASP A 239 -17.58 -10.57 11.99
C ASP A 239 -17.63 -11.11 10.55
N VAL A 240 -16.90 -10.44 9.65
CA VAL A 240 -16.75 -10.87 8.25
C VAL A 240 -16.04 -12.23 8.18
N GLU A 241 -14.94 -12.40 8.91
CA GLU A 241 -14.21 -13.67 8.98
C GLU A 241 -15.13 -14.79 9.47
N SER A 242 -15.83 -14.58 10.60
CA SER A 242 -16.74 -15.58 11.16
C SER A 242 -17.86 -15.98 10.20
N ARG A 243 -18.35 -15.07 9.35
CA ARG A 243 -19.40 -15.37 8.37
C ARG A 243 -18.88 -16.04 7.10
N LEU A 244 -17.68 -15.70 6.64
CA LEU A 244 -17.11 -16.24 5.40
C LEU A 244 -16.30 -17.52 5.59
N ALA A 245 -15.77 -17.79 6.80
CA ALA A 245 -14.88 -18.93 7.06
C ALA A 245 -15.48 -20.31 6.75
N GLY A 246 -16.81 -20.44 6.78
CA GLY A 246 -17.52 -21.68 6.41
C GLY A 246 -18.21 -21.63 5.04
N ALA A 247 -18.11 -20.50 4.33
CA ALA A 247 -18.85 -20.25 3.11
C ALA A 247 -17.96 -20.10 1.87
N LEU A 248 -16.69 -19.70 2.03
CA LEU A 248 -15.64 -19.66 0.99
C LEU A 248 -14.79 -20.92 1.03
#